data_AF-A0A7S0MZD3-F1
#
_entry.id   AF-A0A7S0MZD3-F1
#
_cell.length_a   1.000
_cell.length_b   1.000
_cell.length_c   1.000
_cell.angle_alpha   90.00
_cell.angle_beta   90.00
_cell.angle_gamma   90.00
#
_symmetry.space_group_name_H-M   'P 1'
#
loop_
_entity.id
_entity.type
_entity.pdbx_description
1 polymer ?
#
loop_
_entity_poly.entity_id
_entity_poly.type
_entity_poly.pdbx_seq_one_letter_code
_entity_poly.pdbx_strand_id
1 'polypeptide(L)'
;DGPPEFRPVAVSESDCATVLYTSGTTGRPKGVILTHGNLLHQILYNFYSSTQPLDPVPGDVQLSILPIWHVFERTAEYYGFARGAKVVYSSVRTFKADLALYRPHFLIAVPRLFESIYTGIQSKFAAESGPKRAVISAFTAVA
;
A
#
# COMPACT_ATOMS: atom_id res chain seq x y z
N ASP A 1 8.25 -29.30 25.38
CA ASP A 1 9.11 -28.68 24.35
C ASP A 1 8.51 -27.37 23.90
N GLY A 2 8.98 -26.25 24.46
CA GLY A 2 8.50 -24.92 24.08
C GLY A 2 8.97 -24.52 22.68
N PRO A 3 8.43 -23.42 22.10
CA PRO A 3 8.96 -22.91 20.84
C PRO A 3 10.45 -22.58 21.00
N PRO A 4 11.26 -22.85 19.97
CA PRO A 4 12.68 -22.53 20.02
C PRO A 4 12.88 -21.03 20.29
N GLU A 5 13.82 -20.70 21.16
CA GLU A 5 14.21 -19.33 21.45
C GLU A 5 14.75 -18.65 20.18
N PHE A 6 14.17 -17.51 19.80
CA PHE A 6 14.64 -16.76 18.64
C PHE A 6 16.02 -16.16 18.92
N ARG A 7 17.02 -16.55 18.13
CA ARG A 7 18.37 -15.98 18.17
C ARG A 7 18.60 -15.16 16.90
N PRO A 8 18.70 -13.83 16.98
CA PRO A 8 18.98 -13.01 15.81
C PRO A 8 20.39 -13.30 15.28
N VAL A 9 20.52 -13.34 13.95
CA VAL A 9 21.81 -13.42 13.28
C VAL A 9 22.44 -12.02 13.27
N ALA A 10 23.76 -11.93 13.46
CA ALA A 10 24.46 -10.67 13.30
C ALA A 10 24.38 -10.20 11.83
N VAL A 11 23.83 -9.00 11.61
CA VAL A 11 23.66 -8.38 10.29
C VAL A 11 24.08 -6.91 10.36
N SER A 12 24.71 -6.42 9.30
CA SER A 12 25.09 -5.02 9.09
C SER A 12 24.13 -4.32 8.12
N GLU A 13 24.02 -2.99 8.22
CA GLU A 13 23.27 -2.18 7.25
C GLU A 13 23.81 -2.29 5.82
N SER A 14 25.08 -2.63 5.66
CA SER A 14 25.73 -2.86 4.36
C SER A 14 25.37 -4.20 3.73
N ASP A 15 24.82 -5.14 4.50
CA ASP A 15 24.55 -6.49 4.01
C ASP A 15 23.33 -6.49 3.08
N CYS A 16 23.38 -7.36 2.07
CA CYS A 16 22.28 -7.57 1.15
C CYS A 16 21.05 -8.09 1.89
N ALA A 17 19.96 -7.33 1.86
CA ALA A 17 18.68 -7.73 2.43
C ALA A 17 17.80 -8.43 1.40
N THR A 18 17.76 -7.93 0.16
CA THR A 18 16.93 -8.51 -0.90
C THR A 18 17.41 -8.12 -2.30
N VAL A 19 17.00 -8.91 -3.30
CA VAL A 19 17.18 -8.60 -4.72
C VAL A 19 15.82 -8.49 -5.37
N LEU A 20 15.48 -7.31 -5.89
CA LEU A 20 14.23 -7.06 -6.60
C LEU A 20 14.48 -6.94 -8.10
N TYR A 21 13.70 -7.68 -8.89
CA TYR A 21 13.82 -7.65 -10.34
C TYR A 21 12.92 -6.57 -10.94
N THR A 22 13.46 -5.80 -11.88
CA THR A 22 12.72 -4.76 -12.62
C THR A 22 12.84 -4.99 -14.12
N SER A 23 11.83 -4.55 -14.89
CA SER A 23 11.86 -4.57 -16.35
C SER A 23 12.94 -3.60 -16.85
N GLY A 24 14.13 -4.12 -17.16
CA GLY A 24 15.21 -3.31 -17.72
C GLY A 24 14.82 -2.74 -19.09
N THR A 25 15.38 -1.59 -19.47
CA THR A 25 15.19 -0.95 -20.78
C THR A 25 15.59 -1.84 -21.97
N THR A 26 16.39 -2.87 -21.74
CA THR A 26 16.86 -3.84 -22.74
C THR A 26 15.96 -5.07 -22.87
N GLY A 27 14.81 -5.10 -22.21
CA GLY A 27 13.86 -6.23 -22.22
C GLY A 27 14.24 -7.41 -21.31
N ARG A 28 15.47 -7.44 -20.78
CA ARG A 28 15.90 -8.44 -19.77
C ARG A 28 15.72 -7.87 -18.37
N PRO A 29 15.08 -8.61 -17.44
CA PRO A 29 14.97 -8.16 -16.05
C PRO A 29 16.35 -7.96 -15.41
N LYS A 30 16.50 -6.88 -14.64
CA LYS A 30 17.72 -6.59 -13.88
C LYS A 30 17.44 -6.75 -12.39
N GLY A 31 18.30 -7.49 -11.69
CA GLY A 31 18.25 -7.63 -10.24
C GLY A 31 18.86 -6.42 -9.55
N VAL A 32 18.07 -5.71 -8.75
CA VAL A 32 18.52 -4.60 -7.94
C VAL A 32 18.81 -5.12 -6.54
N ILE A 33 20.07 -5.08 -6.14
CA ILE A 33 20.51 -5.43 -4.79
C ILE A 33 20.13 -4.27 -3.86
N LEU A 34 19.37 -4.56 -2.81
CA LEU A 34 19.01 -3.63 -1.76
C LEU A 34 19.61 -4.10 -0.44
N THR A 35 20.34 -3.22 0.23
CA THR A 35 20.90 -3.50 1.55
C THR A 35 19.88 -3.22 2.66
N HIS A 36 20.15 -3.70 3.87
CA HIS A 36 19.38 -3.35 5.06
C HIS A 36 19.31 -1.82 5.26
N GLY A 37 20.43 -1.12 5.10
CA GLY A 37 20.51 0.33 5.22
C GLY A 37 19.67 1.07 4.17
N ASN A 38 19.60 0.57 2.94
CA ASN A 38 18.71 1.15 1.92
C ASN A 38 17.25 1.12 2.37
N LEU A 39 16.78 -0.01 2.89
CA LEU A 39 15.41 -0.20 3.35
C LEU A 39 15.12 0.60 4.62
N LEU A 40 16.04 0.57 5.60
CA LEU A 40 15.93 1.34 6.83
C LEU A 40 15.86 2.83 6.55
N HIS A 41 16.66 3.35 5.62
CA HIS A 41 16.58 4.75 5.22
C HIS A 41 15.18 5.11 4.73
N GLN A 42 14.53 4.24 3.96
CA GLN A 42 13.17 4.48 3.49
C GLN A 42 12.15 4.50 4.65
N ILE A 43 12.29 3.58 5.60
CA ILE A 43 11.41 3.48 6.78
C ILE A 43 11.58 4.68 7.70
N LEU A 44 12.81 5.14 7.90
CA LEU A 44 13.13 6.22 8.84
C LEU A 44 12.88 7.62 8.25
N TYR A 45 13.01 7.80 6.93
CA TYR A 45 13.03 9.13 6.31
C TYR A 45 12.01 9.34 5.18
N ASN A 46 11.56 8.30 4.48
CA ASN A 46 10.73 8.48 3.27
C ASN A 46 9.23 8.56 3.58
N PHE A 47 8.76 7.87 4.61
CA PHE A 47 7.45 8.15 5.21
C PHE A 47 7.62 9.31 6.19
N TYR A 48 7.65 10.52 5.62
CA TYR A 48 7.64 11.84 6.25
C TYR A 48 7.87 11.86 7.76
N SER A 49 9.05 12.33 8.18
CA SER A 49 9.39 12.96 9.47
C SER A 49 8.28 12.86 10.53
N SER A 50 8.60 12.26 11.68
CA SER A 50 7.85 12.02 12.94
C SER A 50 7.07 13.21 13.56
N THR A 51 6.53 14.10 12.74
CA THR A 51 5.86 15.37 13.04
C THR A 51 4.63 15.60 12.15
N GLN A 52 4.23 14.63 11.32
CA GLN A 52 3.00 14.71 10.51
C GLN A 52 1.85 13.93 11.17
N PRO A 53 0.60 14.42 11.09
CA PRO A 53 -0.57 13.79 11.70
C PRO A 53 -1.03 12.47 11.02
N LEU A 54 -0.18 11.86 10.17
CA LEU A 54 -0.51 10.74 9.30
C LEU A 54 0.37 9.50 9.53
N ASP A 55 1.13 9.45 10.64
CA ASP A 55 1.87 8.25 11.01
C ASP A 55 0.91 7.17 11.54
N PRO A 56 1.02 5.91 11.08
CA PRO A 56 0.27 4.80 11.68
C PRO A 56 0.61 4.64 13.15
N VAL A 57 -0.41 4.40 13.97
CA VAL A 57 -0.25 4.02 15.37
C VAL A 57 -0.46 2.51 15.55
N PRO A 58 0.05 1.90 16.63
CA PRO A 58 -0.18 0.49 16.90
C PRO A 58 -1.66 0.12 16.86
N GLY A 59 -2.01 -0.89 16.06
CA GLY A 59 -3.39 -1.34 15.85
C GLY A 59 -4.08 -0.74 14.62
N ASP A 60 -3.51 0.30 14.00
CA ASP A 60 -4.01 0.81 12.72
C ASP A 60 -3.97 -0.27 11.65
N VAL A 61 -4.88 -0.14 10.69
CA VAL A 61 -5.05 -1.11 9.61
C VAL A 61 -4.60 -0.49 8.30
N GLN A 62 -3.55 -1.07 7.71
CA GLN A 62 -3.08 -0.78 6.38
C GLN A 62 -3.60 -1.84 5.41
N LEU A 63 -4.35 -1.43 4.39
CA LEU A 63 -4.78 -2.32 3.32
C LEU A 63 -3.95 -2.04 2.08
N SER A 64 -3.30 -3.05 1.53
CA SER A 64 -2.56 -2.96 0.28
C SER A 64 -3.20 -3.78 -0.82
N ILE A 65 -3.24 -3.21 -2.03
CA ILE A 65 -3.58 -3.93 -3.26
C ILE A 65 -2.36 -4.24 -4.13
N LEU A 66 -1.16 -3.90 -3.64
CA LEU A 66 0.08 -4.03 -4.38
C LEU A 66 0.73 -5.39 -4.12
N PRO A 67 1.44 -5.95 -5.12
CA PRO A 67 2.20 -7.17 -4.90
C PRO A 67 3.41 -6.94 -3.98
N ILE A 68 3.65 -7.86 -3.04
CA ILE A 68 4.75 -7.78 -2.06
C ILE A 68 6.14 -7.66 -2.70
N TRP A 69 6.34 -8.20 -3.91
CA TRP A 69 7.61 -8.11 -4.62
C TRP A 69 7.86 -6.74 -5.27
N HIS A 70 6.89 -5.83 -5.25
CA HIS A 70 7.08 -4.47 -5.72
C HIS A 70 7.72 -3.62 -4.62
N VAL A 71 8.78 -2.88 -4.95
CA VAL A 71 9.57 -2.12 -3.94
C VAL A 71 8.71 -1.13 -3.14
N PHE A 72 7.72 -0.48 -3.78
CA PHE A 72 6.82 0.43 -3.07
C PHE A 72 6.00 -0.29 -1.99
N GLU A 73 5.48 -1.48 -2.30
CA GLU A 73 4.75 -2.27 -1.31
C GLU A 73 5.67 -2.76 -0.20
N ARG A 74 6.86 -3.25 -0.57
CA ARG A 74 7.85 -3.74 0.39
C ARG A 74 8.21 -2.67 1.43
N THR A 75 8.40 -1.44 0.98
CA THR A 75 8.69 -0.32 1.87
C THR A 75 7.48 0.03 2.75
N ALA A 76 6.27 0.06 2.20
CA ALA A 76 5.05 0.34 2.96
C ALA A 76 4.74 -0.75 4.00
N GLU A 77 4.97 -2.02 3.66
CA GLU A 77 4.88 -3.17 4.55
C GLU A 77 5.81 -3.00 5.75
N TYR A 78 7.10 -2.75 5.50
CA TYR A 78 8.08 -2.59 6.58
C TYR A 78 7.81 -1.37 7.45
N TYR A 79 7.35 -0.28 6.85
CA TYR A 79 6.95 0.90 7.60
C TYR A 79 5.75 0.60 8.50
N GLY A 80 4.71 -0.08 7.99
CA GLY A 80 3.57 -0.53 8.77
C GLY A 80 3.99 -1.43 9.95
N PHE A 81 4.87 -2.41 9.71
CA PHE A 81 5.39 -3.27 10.78
C PHE A 81 6.21 -2.50 11.82
N ALA A 82 7.06 -1.56 11.39
CA ALA A 82 7.84 -0.73 12.30
C ALA A 82 6.98 0.18 13.20
N ARG A 83 5.72 0.44 12.79
CA ARG A 83 4.73 1.21 13.56
C ARG A 83 3.72 0.35 14.33
N GLY A 84 3.79 -0.98 14.22
CA GLY A 84 2.82 -1.89 14.85
C GLY A 84 1.45 -1.90 14.17
N ALA A 85 1.39 -1.50 12.89
CA ALA A 85 0.17 -1.57 12.10
C ALA A 85 -0.12 -3.01 11.64
N LYS A 86 -1.41 -3.32 11.50
CA LYS A 86 -1.90 -4.53 10.84
C LYS A 86 -1.89 -4.32 9.33
N VAL A 87 -1.14 -5.15 8.61
CA VAL A 87 -1.13 -5.14 7.14
C VAL A 87 -2.12 -6.18 6.59
N VAL A 88 -2.98 -5.76 5.67
CA VAL A 88 -3.98 -6.59 4.98
C VAL A 88 -3.68 -6.58 3.49
N TYR A 89 -3.38 -7.75 2.92
CA TYR A 89 -3.21 -7.92 1.48
C TYR A 89 -4.54 -8.19 0.80
N SER A 90 -4.84 -7.37 -0.19
CA SER A 90 -6.03 -7.42 -1.01
C SER A 90 -5.64 -7.54 -2.48
N SER A 91 -6.62 -7.78 -3.35
CA SER A 91 -6.48 -7.72 -4.80
C SER A 91 -7.54 -6.81 -5.40
N VAL A 92 -7.42 -6.46 -6.69
CA VAL A 92 -8.48 -5.72 -7.40
C VAL A 92 -9.84 -6.45 -7.32
N ARG A 93 -9.82 -7.79 -7.25
CA ARG A 93 -11.04 -8.61 -7.18
C ARG A 93 -11.73 -8.55 -5.82
N THR A 94 -10.94 -8.53 -4.74
CA THR A 94 -11.44 -8.60 -3.36
C THR A 94 -11.52 -7.23 -2.69
N PHE A 95 -10.90 -6.20 -3.28
CA PHE A 95 -10.76 -4.85 -2.74
C PHE A 95 -12.02 -4.28 -2.12
N LYS A 96 -13.16 -4.38 -2.80
CA LYS A 96 -14.42 -3.84 -2.28
C LYS A 96 -14.87 -4.55 -1.00
N ALA A 97 -14.77 -5.87 -0.96
CA ALA A 97 -15.15 -6.67 0.20
C ALA A 97 -14.17 -6.42 1.36
N ASP A 98 -12.87 -6.39 1.06
CA ASP A 98 -11.82 -6.15 2.05
C ASP A 98 -11.89 -4.73 2.62
N LEU A 99 -12.19 -3.72 1.80
CA LEU A 99 -12.39 -2.35 2.25
C LEU A 99 -13.55 -2.25 3.26
N ALA A 100 -14.66 -2.93 2.99
CA ALA A 100 -15.82 -2.94 3.88
C ALA A 100 -15.56 -3.73 5.17
N LEU A 101 -14.85 -4.86 5.07
CA LEU A 101 -14.55 -5.74 6.19
C LEU A 101 -13.53 -5.11 7.15
N TYR A 102 -12.42 -4.62 6.60
CA TYR A 102 -11.28 -4.18 7.41
C TYR A 102 -11.30 -2.70 7.74
N ARG A 103 -12.08 -1.87 7.02
CA ARG A 103 -12.18 -0.41 7.22
C ARG A 103 -10.81 0.22 7.49
N PRO A 104 -9.88 0.13 6.52
CA PRO A 104 -8.48 0.51 6.74
C PRO A 104 -8.33 2.01 7.02
N HIS A 105 -7.31 2.32 7.81
CA HIS A 105 -6.85 3.68 8.09
C HIS A 105 -5.93 4.17 6.96
N PHE A 106 -5.15 3.24 6.38
CA PHE A 106 -4.21 3.51 5.29
C PHE A 106 -4.50 2.60 4.10
N LEU A 107 -4.50 3.17 2.91
CA LEU A 107 -4.64 2.44 1.65
C LEU A 107 -3.36 2.58 0.84
N ILE A 108 -2.69 1.46 0.59
CA ILE A 108 -1.52 1.39 -0.29
C ILE A 108 -2.00 0.96 -1.68
N ALA A 109 -2.01 1.93 -2.60
CA ALA A 109 -2.53 1.78 -3.95
C ALA A 109 -1.78 2.66 -4.94
N VAL A 110 -2.06 2.46 -6.23
CA VAL A 110 -1.53 3.26 -7.34
C VAL A 110 -2.64 4.12 -7.96
N PRO A 111 -2.30 5.24 -8.64
CA PRO A 111 -3.27 6.13 -9.29
C PRO A 111 -4.33 5.39 -10.11
N ARG A 112 -3.92 4.34 -10.82
CA ARG A 112 -4.80 3.52 -11.66
C ARG A 112 -5.99 2.91 -10.92
N LEU A 113 -5.85 2.57 -9.63
CA LEU A 113 -6.97 2.08 -8.84
C LEU A 113 -8.02 3.19 -8.67
N PHE A 114 -7.59 4.38 -8.28
CA PHE A 114 -8.48 5.53 -8.06
C PHE A 114 -9.19 5.96 -9.35
N GLU A 115 -8.47 5.95 -10.48
CA GLU A 115 -9.07 6.14 -11.81
C GLU A 115 -10.18 5.13 -12.07
N SER A 116 -9.91 3.84 -11.84
CA SER A 116 -10.90 2.78 -12.05
C SER A 116 -12.13 2.93 -11.15
N ILE A 117 -11.95 3.35 -9.89
CA ILE A 117 -13.04 3.63 -8.95
C ILE A 117 -13.86 4.81 -9.47
N TYR A 118 -13.20 5.89 -9.85
CA TYR A 118 -13.84 7.09 -10.40
C TYR A 118 -14.67 6.76 -11.64
N THR A 119 -14.08 6.10 -12.63
CA THR A 119 -14.80 5.67 -13.84
C THR A 119 -15.99 4.77 -13.50
N GLY A 120 -15.82 3.81 -12.58
CA GLY A 120 -16.90 2.93 -12.16
C GLY A 120 -18.06 3.66 -11.49
N ILE A 121 -17.79 4.70 -10.70
CA ILE A 121 -18.81 5.57 -10.10
C ILE A 121 -19.52 6.38 -11.19
N GLN A 122 -18.78 7.01 -12.09
CA GLN A 122 -19.34 7.81 -13.19
C GLN A 122 -20.25 6.97 -14.10
N SER A 123 -19.85 5.76 -14.44
CA SER A 123 -20.69 4.84 -15.24
C SER A 123 -22.01 4.50 -14.54
N LYS A 124 -22.01 4.33 -13.21
CA LYS A 124 -23.24 4.09 -12.44
C LYS A 124 -24.14 5.31 -12.43
N PHE A 125 -23.59 6.51 -12.24
CA PHE A 125 -24.37 7.74 -12.30
C PHE A 125 -25.02 7.96 -13.66
N ALA A 126 -24.28 7.67 -14.74
CA ALA A 126 -24.78 7.73 -16.11
C ALA A 126 -25.84 6.64 -16.43
N ALA A 127 -25.99 5.61 -15.60
CA ALA A 127 -27.00 4.56 -15.76
C ALA A 127 -28.29 4.82 -14.95
N GLU A 128 -28.28 5.79 -14.01
CA GLU A 128 -29.44 6.10 -13.17
C GLU A 128 -30.56 6.85 -13.91
N SER A 129 -31.78 6.73 -13.39
CA SER A 129 -32.99 7.41 -13.89
C SER A 129 -32.86 8.94 -13.87
N GLY A 130 -33.54 9.63 -14.78
CA GLY A 130 -33.47 11.09 -14.95
C GLY A 130 -33.57 11.92 -13.65
N PRO A 131 -34.56 11.66 -12.77
CA PRO A 131 -34.67 12.38 -11.50
C PRO A 131 -33.49 12.16 -10.55
N LYS A 132 -33.02 10.90 -10.43
CA LYS A 132 -31.86 10.57 -9.59
C LYS A 132 -30.58 11.18 -10.14
N ARG A 133 -30.41 11.17 -11.46
CA ARG A 133 -29.26 11.79 -12.13
C ARG A 133 -29.23 13.29 -11.91
N ALA A 134 -30.38 13.98 -12.00
CA ALA A 134 -30.48 15.41 -11.73
C ALA A 134 -30.05 15.76 -10.30
N VAL A 135 -30.46 14.96 -9.30
CA VAL A 135 -30.03 15.13 -7.91
C VAL A 135 -28.52 14.94 -7.77
N ILE A 136 -27.98 13.82 -8.29
CA ILE A 136 -26.54 13.53 -8.23
C ILE A 136 -25.74 14.66 -8.87
N SER A 137 -26.10 15.11 -10.08
CA SER A 137 -25.41 16.19 -10.79
C SER A 137 -25.46 17.51 -10.04
N ALA A 138 -26.60 17.86 -9.42
CA ALA A 138 -26.73 19.07 -8.61
C ALA A 138 -25.81 19.03 -7.38
N PHE A 139 -25.73 17.89 -6.69
CA PHE A 139 -24.83 17.74 -5.53
C PHE A 139 -23.35 17.77 -5.92
N THR A 140 -22.97 17.11 -7.01
CA THR A 140 -21.56 17.08 -7.46
C THR A 140 -21.08 18.39 -8.06
N ALA A 141 -21.98 19.29 -8.50
CA ALA A 141 -21.60 20.59 -9.06
C ALA A 141 -21.23 21.64 -7.99
N VAL A 142 -21.57 21.37 -6.72
CA VAL A 142 -21.35 22.28 -5.58
C VAL A 142 -20.14 21.84 -4.73
N ALA A 143 -19.69 20.60 -4.90
CA ALA A 143 -18.51 20.03 -4.25
C ALA A 143 -17.25 20.25 -5.10
#